data_AF-A0A7V1WWM8-F1
#
_entry.id   AF-A0A7V1WWM8-F1
#
_cell.length_a   1.000
_cell.length_b   1.000
_cell.length_c   1.000
_cell.angle_alpha   90.00
_cell.angle_beta   90.00
_cell.angle_gamma   90.00
#
_symmetry.space_group_name_H-M   'P 1'
#
loop_
_entity.id
_entity.type
_entity.pdbx_description
1 polymer ?
#
loop_
_entity_poly.entity_id
_entity_poly.type
_entity_poly.pdbx_seq_one_letter_code
_entity_poly.pdbx_strand_id
1 'polypeptide(L)'
;MKTVIALYDDILDAQHATQDLLYAGFPYEKINIISSDYEGEFDAYLKKEDETGEYAEGVRRGGTLVIVETSDEEVPRAEEIINRHGPVDIQERSERWKEG
;
A
#
# COMPACT_ATOMS: atom_id res chain seq x y z
N MET A 1 -8.35 -13.65 7.01
CA MET A 1 -8.48 -12.37 6.27
C MET A 1 -7.34 -11.50 6.75
N LYS A 2 -6.50 -11.04 5.84
CA LYS A 2 -5.32 -10.22 6.10
C LYS A 2 -5.29 -9.04 5.14
N THR A 3 -4.60 -7.99 5.56
CA THR A 3 -4.35 -6.81 4.77
C THR A 3 -2.90 -6.82 4.29
N VAL A 4 -2.67 -6.59 3.01
CA VAL A 4 -1.35 -6.35 2.42
C VAL A 4 -1.30 -4.88 1.99
N ILE A 5 -0.29 -4.16 2.45
CA ILE A 5 -0.14 -2.71 2.22
C ILE A 5 1.18 -2.47 1.49
N ALA A 6 1.16 -1.60 0.49
CA ALA A 6 2.36 -1.17 -0.20
C ALA A 6 2.30 0.31 -0.54
N LEU A 7 3.42 1.00 -0.34
CA LEU A 7 3.60 2.39 -0.76
C LEU A 7 4.41 2.42 -2.05
N TYR A 8 4.05 3.28 -2.98
CA TYR A 8 4.77 3.56 -4.22
C TYR A 8 5.15 5.04 -4.26
N ASP A 9 6.25 5.37 -4.92
CA ASP A 9 6.66 6.75 -5.11
C ASP A 9 5.80 7.47 -6.18
N ASP A 10 5.21 6.71 -7.13
CA ASP A 10 4.37 7.22 -8.21
C ASP A 10 3.01 6.48 -8.26
N ILE A 11 1.96 7.21 -8.63
CA ILE A 11 0.62 6.66 -8.84
C ILE A 11 0.57 5.65 -10.00
N LEU A 12 1.43 5.79 -11.01
CA LEU A 12 1.50 4.88 -12.16
C LEU A 12 1.93 3.48 -11.74
N ASP A 13 2.91 3.36 -10.85
CA ASP A 13 3.36 2.06 -10.33
C ASP A 13 2.27 1.42 -9.46
N ALA A 14 1.60 2.22 -8.62
CA ALA A 14 0.44 1.78 -7.84
C ALA A 14 -0.73 1.31 -8.73
N GLN A 15 -0.95 1.98 -9.86
CA GLN A 15 -1.97 1.60 -10.85
C GLN A 15 -1.61 0.30 -11.57
N HIS A 16 -0.34 0.12 -11.97
CA HIS A 16 0.11 -1.14 -12.58
C HIS A 16 -0.01 -2.31 -11.60
N ALA A 17 0.37 -2.13 -10.34
CA ALA A 17 0.18 -3.14 -9.30
C ALA A 17 -1.30 -3.50 -9.11
N THR A 18 -2.17 -2.49 -9.04
CA THR A 18 -3.61 -2.70 -8.95
C THR A 18 -4.17 -3.44 -10.16
N GLN A 19 -3.73 -3.07 -11.36
CA GLN A 19 -4.17 -3.72 -12.59
C GLN A 19 -3.77 -5.20 -12.63
N ASP A 20 -2.56 -5.53 -12.18
CA ASP A 20 -2.09 -6.92 -12.08
C ASP A 20 -2.85 -7.72 -11.03
N LEU A 21 -3.19 -7.11 -9.89
CA LEU A 21 -4.06 -7.72 -8.87
C LEU A 21 -5.43 -8.06 -9.46
N LEU A 22 -6.05 -7.13 -10.20
CA LEU A 22 -7.32 -7.39 -10.88
C LEU A 22 -7.21 -8.53 -11.90
N TYR A 23 -6.15 -8.55 -12.71
CA TYR A 23 -5.90 -9.63 -13.67
C TYR A 23 -5.64 -10.98 -12.99
N ALA A 24 -5.03 -10.98 -11.80
CA ALA A 24 -4.84 -12.17 -11.00
C ALA A 24 -6.14 -12.69 -10.35
N GLY A 25 -7.22 -11.92 -10.40
CA GLY A 25 -8.55 -12.29 -9.89
C GLY A 25 -8.84 -11.74 -8.50
N PHE A 26 -8.01 -10.84 -7.97
CA PHE A 26 -8.36 -10.12 -6.75
C PHE A 26 -9.53 -9.18 -7.06
N PRO A 27 -10.61 -9.22 -6.27
CA PRO A 27 -11.79 -8.41 -6.55
C PRO A 27 -11.50 -6.93 -6.26
N TYR A 28 -11.93 -6.05 -7.16
CA TYR A 28 -11.67 -4.61 -7.07
C TYR A 28 -12.18 -3.97 -5.77
N GLU A 29 -13.26 -4.50 -5.19
CA GLU A 29 -13.82 -4.05 -3.92
C GLU A 29 -12.90 -4.30 -2.71
N LYS A 30 -11.86 -5.14 -2.90
CA LYS A 30 -10.85 -5.45 -1.89
C LYS A 30 -9.53 -4.71 -2.11
N ILE A 31 -9.46 -3.87 -3.15
CA ILE A 31 -8.26 -3.09 -3.48
C ILE A 31 -8.60 -1.61 -3.31
N ASN A 32 -7.84 -0.93 -2.48
CA ASN A 32 -7.97 0.50 -2.24
C ASN A 32 -6.66 1.20 -2.62
N ILE A 33 -6.75 2.31 -3.35
CA ILE A 33 -5.62 3.17 -3.69
C ILE A 33 -5.81 4.51 -2.98
N ILE A 34 -4.80 4.98 -2.28
CA ILE A 34 -4.81 6.27 -1.59
C ILE A 34 -3.59 7.07 -2.03
N SER A 35 -3.80 8.21 -2.69
CA SER A 35 -2.73 9.15 -3.04
C SER A 35 -2.77 10.39 -2.15
N SER A 36 -1.60 11.00 -1.98
CA SER A 36 -1.38 12.30 -1.32
C SER A 36 -2.26 13.43 -1.86
N ASP A 37 -2.68 13.35 -3.12
CA ASP A 37 -3.51 14.36 -3.78
C ASP A 37 -4.97 14.34 -3.30
N TYR A 38 -5.40 13.28 -2.60
CA TYR A 38 -6.76 13.14 -2.08
C TYR A 38 -6.80 13.52 -0.60
N GLU A 39 -6.93 14.81 -0.32
CA GLU A 39 -7.02 15.32 1.05
C GLU A 39 -8.23 14.74 1.81
N GLY A 40 -7.98 14.16 2.99
CA GLY A 40 -9.00 13.82 3.99
C GLY A 40 -9.42 12.34 4.06
N GLU A 41 -9.36 11.59 2.96
CA GLU A 41 -9.71 10.15 2.97
C GLU A 41 -8.62 9.29 3.64
N PHE A 42 -7.38 9.74 3.52
CA PHE A 42 -6.20 9.08 4.07
C PHE A 42 -6.15 9.04 5.61
N ASP A 43 -6.34 10.18 6.27
CA ASP A 43 -6.27 10.28 7.74
C ASP A 43 -7.31 9.40 8.44
N ALA A 44 -8.47 9.22 7.82
CA ALA A 44 -9.53 8.37 8.34
C ALA A 44 -9.18 6.88 8.22
N TYR A 45 -8.50 6.50 7.13
CA TYR A 45 -8.05 5.13 6.90
C TYR A 45 -6.97 4.72 7.91
N LEU A 46 -5.93 5.54 8.07
CA LEU A 46 -4.83 5.25 9.00
C LEU A 46 -5.27 5.26 10.46
N LYS A 47 -6.24 6.10 10.84
CA LYS A 47 -6.80 6.08 12.20
C LYS A 47 -7.47 4.75 12.57
N LYS A 48 -7.86 3.96 11.57
CA LYS A 48 -8.46 2.64 11.77
C LYS A 48 -7.41 1.54 11.91
N GLU A 49 -6.21 1.76 11.36
CA GLU A 49 -5.09 0.82 11.40
C GLU A 49 -3.99 1.42 12.30
N ASP A 50 -4.00 1.03 13.59
CA ASP A 50 -3.13 1.52 14.69
C ASP A 50 -1.60 1.53 14.37
N GLU A 51 -1.15 0.90 13.28
CA GLU A 51 0.25 0.62 12.94
C GLU A 51 0.79 1.36 11.69
N THR A 52 0.38 2.61 11.41
CA THR A 52 0.65 3.18 10.07
C THR A 52 1.22 4.60 10.00
N GLY A 53 1.91 5.07 11.04
CA GLY A 53 2.57 6.38 11.03
C GLY A 53 3.61 6.57 9.90
N GLU A 54 4.24 5.49 9.46
CA GLU A 54 5.29 5.51 8.43
C GLU A 54 4.72 5.60 7.01
N TYR A 55 3.63 4.87 6.77
CA TYR A 55 2.82 5.04 5.56
C TYR A 55 2.23 6.46 5.49
N ALA A 56 1.83 7.03 6.64
CA ALA A 56 1.39 8.42 6.77
C ALA A 56 2.39 9.43 6.24
N GLU A 57 3.67 9.23 6.56
CA GLU A 57 4.74 10.11 6.10
C GLU A 57 5.08 9.88 4.62
N GLY A 58 5.07 8.63 4.16
CA GLY A 58 5.32 8.30 2.76
C GLY A 58 4.30 8.90 1.79
N VAL A 59 3.01 8.80 2.13
CA VAL A 59 1.95 9.45 1.35
C VAL A 59 2.06 10.98 1.43
N ARG A 60 2.28 11.57 2.61
CA ARG A 60 2.45 13.04 2.73
C ARG A 60 3.61 13.61 1.90
N ARG A 61 4.58 12.78 1.53
CA ARG A 61 5.71 13.17 0.67
C ARG A 61 5.46 12.97 -0.84
N GLY A 62 4.22 12.64 -1.22
CA GLY A 62 3.82 12.43 -2.61
C GLY A 62 3.61 10.96 -3.00
N GLY A 63 3.77 10.02 -2.06
CA GLY A 63 3.60 8.59 -2.35
C GLY A 63 2.14 8.18 -2.49
N THR A 64 1.93 7.01 -3.12
CA THR A 64 0.63 6.38 -3.32
C THR A 64 0.59 5.03 -2.62
N LEU A 65 -0.41 4.84 -1.75
CA LEU A 65 -0.63 3.61 -1.01
C LEU A 65 -1.60 2.69 -1.77
N VAL A 66 -1.28 1.41 -1.88
CA VAL A 66 -2.17 0.34 -2.33
C VAL A 66 -2.43 -0.60 -1.17
N ILE A 67 -3.70 -0.92 -0.94
CA ILE A 67 -4.14 -1.75 0.18
C ILE A 67 -5.04 -2.85 -0.34
N VAL A 68 -4.67 -4.09 -0.03
CA VAL A 68 -5.35 -5.28 -0.52
C VAL A 68 -5.83 -6.12 0.66
N GLU A 69 -7.14 -6.27 0.79
CA GLU A 69 -7.74 -7.23 1.71
C GLU A 69 -7.84 -8.60 1.05
N THR A 70 -7.25 -9.63 1.65
CA THR A 70 -7.22 -10.97 1.05
C THR A 70 -7.33 -12.08 2.10
N SER A 71 -7.55 -13.32 1.65
CA SER A 71 -7.46 -14.50 2.51
C SER A 71 -5.99 -14.82 2.82
N ASP A 72 -5.74 -15.49 3.95
CA ASP A 72 -4.39 -15.87 4.37
C ASP A 72 -3.65 -16.74 3.33
N GLU A 73 -4.39 -17.52 2.55
CA GLU A 73 -3.88 -18.36 1.46
C GLU A 73 -3.43 -17.55 0.23
N GLU A 74 -4.06 -16.41 -0.04
CA GLU A 74 -3.75 -15.57 -1.21
C GLU A 74 -2.75 -14.45 -0.87
N VAL A 75 -2.36 -14.28 0.40
CA VAL A 75 -1.33 -13.30 0.82
C VAL A 75 -0.03 -13.43 0.02
N PRO A 76 0.59 -14.62 -0.13
CA PRO A 76 1.84 -14.73 -0.86
C PRO A 76 1.72 -14.28 -2.32
N ARG A 77 0.55 -14.49 -2.91
CA ARG A 77 0.26 -14.09 -4.30
C ARG A 77 0.05 -12.59 -4.42
N ALA A 78 -0.64 -11.98 -3.46
CA ALA A 78 -0.79 -10.53 -3.40
C ALA A 78 0.56 -9.83 -3.21
N GLU A 79 1.39 -10.33 -2.27
CA GLU A 79 2.74 -9.82 -2.03
C GLU A 79 3.63 -9.95 -3.26
N GLU A 80 3.60 -11.09 -3.96
CA GLU A 80 4.37 -11.26 -5.20
C GLU A 80 4.00 -10.21 -6.26
N ILE A 81 2.70 -9.96 -6.47
CA ILE A 81 2.23 -9.00 -7.47
C ILE A 81 2.65 -7.58 -7.09
N ILE A 82 2.41 -7.20 -5.84
CA ILE A 82 2.75 -5.89 -5.30
C ILE A 82 4.26 -5.63 -5.42
N ASN A 83 5.09 -6.59 -5.02
CA ASN A 83 6.54 -6.43 -5.00
C ASN A 83 7.18 -6.31 -6.40
N ARG A 84 6.51 -6.77 -7.47
CA ARG A 84 7.01 -6.63 -8.86
C ARG A 84 7.13 -5.19 -9.32
N HIS A 85 6.34 -4.29 -8.74
CA HIS A 85 6.28 -2.88 -9.13
C HIS A 85 7.17 -2.00 -8.25
N GLY A 86 8.03 -2.59 -7.43
CA GLY A 86 9.03 -1.88 -6.64
C GLY A 86 8.42 -0.95 -5.58
N PRO A 87 7.57 -1.48 -4.67
CA PRO A 87 7.07 -0.65 -3.59
C PRO A 87 8.24 -0.11 -2.77
N VAL A 88 8.06 1.10 -2.24
CA VAL A 88 8.93 1.68 -1.23
C VAL A 88 8.99 0.71 -0.06
N ASP A 89 10.19 0.24 0.24
CA ASP A 89 10.41 -0.63 1.39
C ASP A 89 10.25 0.19 2.68
N ILE A 90 9.04 0.22 3.22
CA ILE A 90 8.71 0.94 4.46
C ILE A 90 9.42 0.28 5.65
N GLN A 91 9.66 -1.04 5.62
CA GLN A 91 10.35 -1.74 6.70
C GLN A 91 11.85 -1.42 6.74
N GLU A 92 12.52 -1.39 5.58
CA GLU A 92 13.92 -0.96 5.45
C GLU A 92 14.08 0.55 5.75
N ARG A 93 13.05 1.36 5.45
CA ARG A 93 13.02 2.81 5.71
C ARG A 93 12.67 3.17 7.17
N SER A 94 11.88 2.33 7.86
CA SER A 94 11.55 2.42 9.29
C SER A 94 12.80 2.36 10.17
N GLU A 95 13.74 1.46 9.84
CA GLU A 95 14.98 1.28 10.58
C GLU A 95 15.88 2.52 10.47
N ARG A 96 15.91 3.18 9.30
CA ARG A 96 16.78 4.34 9.03
C ARG A 96 16.29 5.65 9.67
N TRP A 97 15.02 5.76 10.06
CA TRP A 97 14.44 6.98 10.65
C TRP A 97 14.28 6.91 12.17
N LYS A 98 14.45 5.73 12.78
CA LYS A 98 14.56 5.57 14.23
C LYS A 98 15.92 5.98 14.80
N GLU A 99 16.91 6.28 13.95
CA GLU A 99 18.25 6.77 14.35
C GLU A 99 18.43 8.29 14.17
N GLY A 100 17.35 9.07 13.99
CA GLY A 100 17.39 10.53 13.84
C GLY A 100 16.98 11.31 15.08
#